data_AF-A0A071MAA4-F1
#
_entry.id   AF-A0A071MAA4-F1
#
_cell.length_a   1.000
_cell.length_b   1.000
_cell.length_c   1.000
_cell.angle_alpha   90.00
_cell.angle_beta   90.00
_cell.angle_gamma   90.00
#
_symmetry.space_group_name_H-M   'P 1'
#
loop_
_entity.id
_entity.type
_entity.pdbx_description
1 polymer ?
#
loop_
_entity_poly.entity_id
_entity_poly.type
_entity_poly.pdbx_seq_one_letter_code
_entity_poly.pdbx_strand_id
1 'polypeptide(L)'
;MTTPRIGQRVRGSTTGRPIMVVLDLLGRRTALRILWELRGSPLTFRALQEACETNARLLNTRLAELKASGLVEHGEGGYRMTAEGRRLEAALQPLLGWAREWAKRDPDGLDAADREQAGQAR
;
A
#
# COMPACT_ATOMS: atom_id res chain seq x y z
N MET A 1 8.99 -13.21 3.64
CA MET A 1 9.17 -12.43 2.40
C MET A 1 10.11 -11.27 2.70
N THR A 2 10.99 -10.93 1.77
CA THR A 2 12.05 -9.92 1.95
C THR A 2 11.46 -8.50 1.83
N THR A 3 11.80 -7.61 2.77
CA THR A 3 11.50 -6.18 2.68
C THR A 3 12.26 -5.57 1.50
N PRO A 4 11.61 -4.79 0.60
CA PRO A 4 12.28 -4.09 -0.49
C PRO A 4 13.37 -3.15 0.04
N ARG A 5 14.55 -3.14 -0.59
CA ARG A 5 15.66 -2.26 -0.22
C ARG A 5 16.32 -1.65 -1.45
N ILE A 6 16.77 -0.40 -1.32
CA ILE A 6 17.53 0.31 -2.36
C ILE A 6 18.79 -0.49 -2.70
N GLY A 7 19.09 -0.60 -4.00
CA GLY A 7 20.23 -1.37 -4.51
C GLY A 7 20.00 -2.89 -4.56
N GLN A 8 18.85 -3.39 -4.12
CA GLN A 8 18.48 -4.80 -4.26
C GLN A 8 17.50 -5.02 -5.41
N ARG A 9 17.56 -6.20 -6.03
CA ARG A 9 16.58 -6.62 -7.04
C ARG A 9 15.19 -6.70 -6.41
N VAL A 10 14.18 -6.22 -7.13
CA VAL A 10 12.77 -6.22 -6.71
C VAL A 10 11.89 -6.75 -7.84
N ARG A 11 10.59 -7.01 -7.60
CA ARG A 11 9.71 -7.50 -8.66
C ARG A 11 9.70 -6.49 -9.81
N GLY A 12 9.86 -6.99 -11.04
CA GLY A 12 9.86 -6.13 -12.24
C GLY A 12 11.10 -5.24 -12.40
N SER A 13 12.15 -5.41 -11.59
CA SER A 13 13.41 -4.65 -11.77
C SER A 13 14.66 -5.36 -11.27
N THR A 14 15.70 -5.37 -12.10
CA THR A 14 17.02 -5.91 -11.76
C THR A 14 18.01 -4.87 -11.23
N THR A 15 17.66 -3.58 -11.29
CA THR A 15 18.59 -2.45 -11.03
C THR A 15 18.53 -1.94 -9.59
N GLY A 16 17.48 -2.26 -8.83
CA GLY A 16 17.28 -1.76 -7.46
C GLY A 16 17.13 -0.24 -7.36
N ARG A 17 16.72 0.42 -8.46
CA ARG A 17 16.44 1.86 -8.50
C ARG A 17 15.41 2.22 -7.42
N PRO A 18 15.60 3.31 -6.65
CA PRO A 18 14.70 3.68 -5.56
C PRO A 18 13.22 3.72 -5.94
N ILE A 19 12.88 4.25 -7.12
CA ILE A 19 11.50 4.27 -7.60
C ILE A 19 10.91 2.86 -7.78
N MET A 20 11.70 1.91 -8.26
CA MET A 20 11.25 0.52 -8.45
C MET A 20 11.05 -0.18 -7.11
N VAL A 21 11.87 0.13 -6.11
CA VAL A 21 11.75 -0.41 -4.75
C VAL A 21 10.47 0.09 -4.08
N VAL A 22 10.16 1.38 -4.24
CA VAL A 22 8.90 1.96 -3.75
C VAL A 22 7.71 1.35 -4.48
N LEU A 23 7.75 1.25 -5.81
CA LEU A 23 6.67 0.65 -6.59
C LEU A 23 6.47 -0.83 -6.26
N ASP A 24 7.52 -1.59 -5.99
CA ASP A 24 7.42 -2.98 -5.49
C ASP A 24 6.71 -3.03 -4.14
N LEU A 25 7.10 -2.18 -3.18
CA LEU A 25 6.46 -2.13 -1.87
C LEU A 25 4.97 -1.79 -1.98
N LEU A 26 4.62 -0.77 -2.77
CA LEU A 26 3.25 -0.30 -2.96
C LEU A 26 2.40 -1.31 -3.74
N GLY A 27 3.00 -2.04 -4.69
CA GLY A 27 2.33 -3.09 -5.47
C GLY A 27 2.07 -4.39 -4.69
N ARG A 28 2.58 -4.52 -3.46
CA ARG A 28 2.28 -5.69 -2.61
C ARG A 28 0.83 -5.64 -2.13
N ARG A 29 0.18 -6.81 -2.12
CA ARG A 29 -1.19 -6.97 -1.61
C ARG A 29 -1.35 -6.31 -0.23
N THR A 30 -2.40 -5.52 -0.08
CA THR A 30 -2.77 -4.79 1.16
C THR A 30 -1.83 -3.63 1.54
N ALA A 31 -0.69 -3.41 0.88
CA ALA A 31 0.24 -2.33 1.26
C ALA A 31 -0.38 -0.93 1.05
N LEU A 32 -0.91 -0.66 -0.14
CA LEU A 32 -1.62 0.60 -0.43
C LEU A 32 -2.89 0.75 0.43
N ARG A 33 -3.63 -0.35 0.68
CA ARG A 33 -4.83 -0.32 1.53
C ARG A 33 -4.47 0.10 2.97
N ILE A 34 -3.41 -0.46 3.56
CA ILE A 34 -2.94 -0.07 4.89
C ILE A 34 -2.57 1.42 4.92
N LEU A 35 -1.81 1.90 3.94
CA LEU A 35 -1.45 3.31 3.87
C LEU A 35 -2.71 4.20 3.75
N TRP A 36 -3.73 3.75 3.00
CA TRP A 36 -4.99 4.46 2.85
C TRP A 36 -5.77 4.58 4.15
N GLU A 37 -5.95 3.47 4.88
CA GLU A 37 -6.68 3.47 6.16
C GLU A 37 -5.97 4.33 7.22
N LEU A 38 -4.63 4.42 7.15
CA LEU A 38 -3.81 5.20 8.10
C LEU A 38 -3.68 6.69 7.74
N ARG A 39 -4.38 7.20 6.72
CA ARG A 39 -4.36 8.64 6.37
C ARG A 39 -5.07 9.50 7.40
N GLY A 40 -6.03 8.93 8.12
CA GLY A 40 -6.79 9.60 9.18
C GLY A 40 -6.12 9.46 10.54
N SER A 41 -6.89 8.99 11.51
CA SER A 41 -6.41 8.73 12.87
C SER A 41 -5.60 7.44 12.98
N PRO A 42 -4.77 7.29 14.02
CA PRO A 42 -4.17 6.00 14.35
C PRO A 42 -5.21 4.89 14.50
N LEU A 43 -4.86 3.67 14.07
CA LEU A 43 -5.72 2.49 14.17
C LEU A 43 -5.04 1.38 14.95
N THR A 44 -5.78 0.73 15.84
CA THR A 44 -5.32 -0.52 16.48
C THR A 44 -5.14 -1.61 15.43
N PHE A 45 -4.38 -2.66 15.76
CA PHE A 45 -4.20 -3.81 14.85
C PHE A 45 -5.54 -4.38 14.39
N ARG A 46 -6.50 -4.55 15.31
CA ARG A 46 -7.81 -5.13 15.03
C ARG A 46 -8.63 -4.23 14.11
N ALA A 47 -8.70 -2.93 14.41
CA ALA A 47 -9.42 -1.98 13.57
C ALA A 47 -8.82 -1.89 12.16
N LEU A 48 -7.49 -1.90 12.06
CA LEU A 48 -6.80 -1.89 10.78
C LEU A 48 -7.00 -3.20 10.00
N GLN A 49 -7.04 -4.35 10.68
CA GLN A 49 -7.32 -5.64 10.04
C GLN A 49 -8.71 -5.70 9.43
N GLU A 50 -9.70 -5.20 10.17
CA GLU A 50 -11.09 -5.09 9.72
C GLU A 50 -11.21 -4.13 8.53
N ALA A 51 -10.67 -2.92 8.64
CA ALA A 51 -10.70 -1.93 7.56
C ALA A 51 -9.96 -2.36 6.28
N CYS A 52 -8.93 -3.20 6.43
CA CYS A 52 -8.19 -3.78 5.30
C CYS A 52 -8.79 -5.08 4.75
N GLU A 53 -9.85 -5.61 5.37
CA GLU A 53 -10.48 -6.88 5.01
C GLU A 53 -9.47 -8.01 4.76
N THR A 54 -8.49 -8.13 5.67
CA THR A 54 -7.35 -9.02 5.50
C THR A 54 -7.12 -9.94 6.69
N ASN A 55 -6.29 -10.97 6.51
CA ASN A 55 -5.92 -11.86 7.60
C ASN A 55 -4.74 -11.27 8.41
N ALA A 56 -4.67 -11.64 9.68
CA ALA A 56 -3.65 -11.16 10.60
C ALA A 56 -2.21 -11.45 10.13
N ARG A 57 -1.96 -12.58 9.45
CA ARG A 57 -0.62 -12.95 8.96
C ARG A 57 -0.16 -11.99 7.86
N LEU A 58 -1.03 -11.71 6.89
CA LEU A 58 -0.72 -10.79 5.80
C LEU A 58 -0.55 -9.37 6.34
N LEU A 59 -1.46 -8.92 7.23
CA LEU A 59 -1.34 -7.61 7.87
C LEU A 59 -0.03 -7.46 8.64
N ASN A 60 0.34 -8.43 9.48
CA ASN A 60 1.60 -8.39 10.23
C ASN A 60 2.82 -8.31 9.31
N THR A 61 2.83 -9.10 8.25
CA THR A 61 3.92 -9.06 7.26
C THR A 61 4.02 -7.68 6.62
N ARG A 62 2.88 -7.08 6.25
CA ARG A 62 2.81 -5.75 5.63
C ARG A 62 3.19 -4.63 6.56
N LEU A 63 2.71 -4.64 7.79
CA LEU A 63 3.12 -3.68 8.82
C LEU A 63 4.62 -3.76 9.11
N ALA A 64 5.20 -4.96 9.17
CA ALA A 64 6.64 -5.12 9.38
C ALA A 64 7.46 -4.48 8.23
N GLU A 65 7.05 -4.67 6.98
CA GLU A 65 7.74 -4.07 5.83
C GLU A 65 7.57 -2.55 5.76
N LEU A 66 6.36 -2.04 6.01
CA LEU A 66 6.09 -0.59 6.03
C LEU A 66 6.81 0.11 7.18
N LYS A 67 6.93 -0.54 8.35
CA LYS A 67 7.74 -0.06 9.48
C LYS A 67 9.23 -0.04 9.15
N ALA A 68 9.75 -1.14 8.59
CA ALA A 68 11.16 -1.22 8.19
C ALA A 68 11.53 -0.19 7.10
N SER A 69 10.54 0.25 6.32
CA SER A 69 10.70 1.30 5.30
C SER A 69 10.49 2.72 5.85
N GLY A 70 10.18 2.86 7.15
CA GLY A 70 9.95 4.15 7.80
C GLY A 70 8.66 4.86 7.41
N LEU A 71 7.70 4.16 6.79
CA LEU A 71 6.42 4.75 6.32
C LEU A 71 5.31 4.68 7.37
N VAL A 72 5.36 3.65 8.22
CA VAL A 72 4.38 3.41 9.29
C VAL A 72 5.12 3.24 10.60
N GLU A 73 4.51 3.69 11.69
CA GLU A 73 4.99 3.49 13.05
C GLU A 73 3.84 3.02 13.95
N HIS A 74 4.18 2.53 15.14
CA HIS A 74 3.21 2.15 16.18
C HIS A 74 3.47 3.00 17.41
N GLY A 75 2.45 3.66 17.93
CA GLY A 75 2.54 4.41 19.18
C GLY A 75 1.19 4.50 19.86
N GLU A 76 0.94 5.62 20.53
CA GLU A 76 -0.33 5.84 21.22
C GLU A 76 -1.51 5.82 20.22
N GLY A 77 -2.56 5.06 20.56
CA GLY A 77 -3.72 4.83 19.68
C GLY A 77 -3.51 3.79 18.58
N GLY A 78 -2.31 3.24 18.40
CA GLY A 78 -2.02 2.14 17.47
C GLY A 78 -1.06 2.51 16.34
N TYR A 79 -1.28 1.91 15.17
CA TYR A 79 -0.52 2.16 13.96
C TYR A 79 -0.91 3.50 13.33
N ARG A 80 0.08 4.23 12.83
CA ARG A 80 -0.12 5.50 12.12
C ARG A 80 0.95 5.70 11.06
N MET A 81 0.67 6.60 10.13
CA MET A 81 1.65 7.02 9.14
C MET A 81 2.72 7.93 9.77
N THR A 82 3.99 7.73 9.39
CA THR A 82 5.08 8.63 9.79
C THR A 82 5.03 9.92 8.98
N ALA A 83 5.93 10.87 9.29
CA ALA A 83 6.11 12.05 8.44
C ALA A 83 6.51 11.67 7.00
N GLU A 84 7.38 10.68 6.84
CA GLU A 84 7.82 10.22 5.51
C GLU A 84 6.70 9.49 4.77
N GLY A 85 5.90 8.68 5.46
CA GLY A 85 4.71 8.07 4.88
C GLY A 85 3.74 9.12 4.32
N ARG A 86 3.51 10.23 5.06
CA ARG A 86 2.68 11.35 4.59
C ARG A 86 3.29 12.08 3.39
N ARG A 87 4.61 12.20 3.31
CA ARG A 87 5.29 12.75 2.11
C ARG A 87 5.07 11.86 0.89
N LEU A 88 5.18 10.54 1.06
CA LEU A 88 4.88 9.58 -0.01
C LEU A 88 3.41 9.66 -0.44
N GLU A 89 2.49 9.74 0.52
CA GLU A 89 1.05 9.91 0.26
C GLU A 89 0.76 11.16 -0.59
N ALA A 90 1.40 12.29 -0.26
CA ALA A 90 1.30 13.53 -1.03
C ALA A 90 1.89 13.37 -2.44
N ALA A 91 3.02 12.69 -2.59
CA ALA A 91 3.61 12.39 -3.89
C ALA A 91 2.74 11.45 -4.74
N LEU A 92 1.92 10.60 -4.12
CA LEU A 92 0.96 9.74 -4.82
C LEU A 92 -0.30 10.48 -5.27
N GLN A 93 -0.65 11.65 -4.68
CA GLN A 93 -1.87 12.37 -5.07
C GLN A 93 -1.91 12.76 -6.56
N PRO A 94 -0.86 13.35 -7.16
CA PRO A 94 -0.85 13.65 -8.59
C PRO A 94 -0.98 12.40 -9.45
N LEU A 95 -0.33 11.30 -9.05
CA LEU A 95 -0.40 10.02 -9.75
C LEU A 95 -1.83 9.44 -9.72
N LEU A 96 -2.50 9.50 -8.56
CA LEU A 96 -3.91 9.09 -8.42
C LEU A 96 -4.83 9.98 -9.25
N GLY A 97 -4.58 11.29 -9.30
CA GLY A 97 -5.31 12.23 -10.16
C GLY A 97 -5.18 11.84 -11.64
N TRP A 98 -3.94 11.64 -12.11
CA TRP A 98 -3.68 11.18 -13.47
C TRP A 98 -4.34 9.83 -13.76
N ALA A 99 -4.26 8.86 -12.85
CA ALA A 99 -4.85 7.54 -13.02
C ALA A 99 -6.37 7.60 -13.17
N ARG A 100 -7.05 8.47 -12.41
CA ARG A 100 -8.50 8.72 -12.56
C ARG A 100 -8.83 9.30 -13.92
N GLU A 101 -8.09 10.31 -14.38
CA GLU A 101 -8.31 10.88 -15.72
C GLU A 101 -8.02 9.88 -16.84
N TRP A 102 -7.03 9.02 -16.65
CA TRP A 102 -6.71 7.95 -17.59
C TRP A 102 -7.84 6.92 -17.66
N ALA A 103 -8.39 6.52 -16.52
CA ALA A 103 -9.48 5.54 -16.46
C ALA A 103 -10.78 6.04 -17.12
N LYS A 104 -11.04 7.35 -17.16
CA LYS A 104 -12.18 7.92 -17.92
C LYS A 104 -12.13 7.62 -19.42
N ARG A 105 -10.97 7.24 -19.96
CA ARG A 105 -10.80 6.89 -21.38
C ARG A 105 -11.22 5.45 -21.69
N ASP A 106 -11.38 4.62 -20.67
CA ASP A 106 -11.78 3.23 -20.78
C ASP A 106 -12.67 2.86 -19.56
N PRO A 107 -13.97 3.22 -19.60
CA PRO A 107 -14.88 3.01 -18.49
C PRO A 107 -15.09 1.53 -18.15
N ASP A 108 -14.97 0.65 -19.16
CA ASP A 108 -15.24 -0.78 -19.04
C ASP A 108 -14.09 -1.53 -18.32
N GLY A 109 -12.88 -0.96 -18.30
CA GLY A 109 -11.70 -1.56 -17.68
C GLY A 109 -11.70 -1.54 -16.14
N LEU A 110 -12.34 -0.56 -15.51
CA LEU A 110 -12.46 -0.48 -14.03
C LEU A 110 -13.48 -1.49 -13.50
N ASP A 111 -14.63 -1.60 -14.17
CA ASP A 111 -15.71 -2.52 -13.81
C ASP A 111 -15.28 -3.99 -13.85
N ALA A 112 -14.33 -4.34 -14.73
CA ALA A 112 -13.76 -5.68 -14.81
C ALA A 112 -12.86 -5.99 -13.59
N ALA A 113 -12.02 -5.03 -13.18
CA ALA A 113 -11.10 -5.19 -12.05
C ALA A 113 -11.83 -5.32 -10.70
N ASP A 114 -12.92 -4.59 -10.51
CA ASP A 114 -13.76 -4.65 -9.30
C ASP A 114 -14.53 -5.98 -9.21
N ARG A 115 -15.00 -6.53 -10.36
CA ARG A 115 -15.65 -7.85 -10.43
C ARG A 115 -14.68 -9.00 -10.16
N GLU A 116 -13.44 -8.89 -10.62
CA GLU A 116 -12.41 -9.92 -10.42
C GLU A 116 -11.97 -10.00 -8.94
N GLN A 117 -11.93 -8.86 -8.24
CA GLN A 117 -11.68 -8.82 -6.79
C GLN A 117 -12.85 -9.38 -5.97
N ALA A 118 -14.09 -9.15 -6.39
CA ALA A 118 -15.28 -9.74 -5.76
C ALA A 118 -15.42 -11.26 -6.02
N GLY A 119 -14.93 -11.76 -7.16
CA GLY A 119 -14.99 -13.17 -7.55
C GLY A 119 -13.97 -14.09 -6.88
N GLN A 120 -12.84 -13.55 -6.40
CA GLN A 120 -11.77 -14.30 -5.72
C GLN A 120 -11.97 -14.45 -4.20
N ALA A 121 -13.10 -13.96 -3.68
CA ALA A 121 -13.48 -14.04 -2.26
C ALA A 121 -14.52 -15.16 -1.96
N ARG A 122 -14.68 -16.14 -2.87
CA ARG A 122 -15.56 -17.30 -2.68
C ARG A 122 -14.80 -18.60 -2.55
#